data_AF-M6JYU6-F1
#
_entry.id   AF-M6JYU6-F1
#
_cell.length_a   1.000
_cell.length_b   1.000
_cell.length_c   1.000
_cell.angle_alpha   90.00
_cell.angle_beta   90.00
_cell.angle_gamma   90.00
#
_symmetry.space_group_name_H-M   'P 1'
#
loop_
_entity.id
_entity.type
_entity.pdbx_description
1 polymer ?
#
loop_
_entity_poly.entity_id
_entity_poly.type
_entity_poly.pdbx_seq_one_letter_code
_entity_poly.pdbx_strand_id
1 'polypeptide(L)'
;MGISEEELKRRIPSVYSDAFFGQVSETYLQIKTSDVLSLFLDIGWEVQTATEINVRNKDRKGFQKHMLILEHPSMIFQEEGKLNVVIRNSHDRSNSLEIFYGFLRFACSNQLLVRNLGNNNQKSFRHYKANLDTIKDWVAEILFWIQRLSR
;
A
#
# COMPACT_ATOMS: atom_id res chain seq x y z
N MET A 1 3.32 17.26 -5.29
CA MET A 1 3.68 17.24 -3.87
C MET A 1 2.64 16.39 -3.18
N GLY A 2 3.06 15.24 -2.66
CA GLY A 2 2.21 14.29 -1.96
C GLY A 2 1.68 14.78 -0.61
N ILE A 3 0.87 13.94 0.02
CA ILE A 3 0.31 14.14 1.35
C ILE A 3 1.43 14.05 2.39
N SER A 4 1.55 15.03 3.29
CA SER A 4 2.56 15.04 4.35
C SER A 4 2.29 13.98 5.42
N GLU A 5 3.32 13.59 6.17
CA GLU A 5 3.18 12.59 7.24
C GLU A 5 2.17 13.04 8.32
N GLU A 6 2.15 14.32 8.67
CA GLU A 6 1.19 14.88 9.63
C GLU A 6 -0.25 14.74 9.12
N GLU A 7 -0.46 14.98 7.83
CA GLU A 7 -1.77 14.82 7.21
C GLU A 7 -2.17 13.34 7.09
N LEU A 8 -1.23 12.44 6.82
CA LEU A 8 -1.49 10.99 6.85
C LEU A 8 -1.91 10.54 8.25
N LYS A 9 -1.20 10.95 9.30
CA LYS A 9 -1.55 10.64 10.70
C LYS A 9 -2.95 11.12 11.07
N ARG A 10 -3.42 12.23 10.47
CA ARG A 10 -4.79 12.72 10.65
C ARG A 10 -5.84 11.94 9.84
N ARG A 11 -5.55 11.64 8.57
CA ARG A 11 -6.51 11.00 7.64
C ARG A 11 -6.68 9.51 7.85
N ILE A 12 -5.58 8.82 8.12
CA ILE A 12 -5.50 7.36 8.19
C ILE A 12 -4.74 6.91 9.45
N PRO A 13 -5.17 7.33 10.66
CA PRO A 13 -4.48 7.00 11.90
C PRO A 13 -4.30 5.48 12.12
N SER A 14 -5.17 4.65 11.55
CA SER A 14 -5.07 3.19 11.66
C SER A 14 -3.80 2.60 11.03
N VAL A 15 -3.22 3.27 10.04
CA VAL A 15 -1.95 2.87 9.38
C VAL A 15 -0.77 2.88 10.35
N TYR A 16 -0.80 3.76 11.36
CA TYR A 16 0.26 3.97 12.35
C TYR A 16 -0.02 3.28 13.69
N SER A 17 -1.09 2.49 13.79
CA SER A 17 -1.48 1.83 15.03
C SER A 17 -0.64 0.58 15.29
N ASP A 18 -0.10 0.48 16.50
CA ASP A 18 0.60 -0.70 17.02
C ASP A 18 -0.35 -1.73 17.63
N ALA A 19 -1.62 -1.37 17.80
CA ALA A 19 -2.62 -2.27 18.34
C ALA A 19 -2.91 -3.39 17.34
N PHE A 20 -3.20 -4.58 17.87
CA PHE A 20 -3.80 -5.70 17.14
C PHE A 20 -5.11 -6.12 17.81
N PHE A 21 -6.07 -6.59 17.01
CA PHE A 21 -7.39 -6.98 17.53
C PHE A 21 -7.41 -8.44 18.01
N GLY A 22 -7.50 -8.67 19.33
CA GLY A 22 -7.69 -9.99 19.95
C GLY A 22 -6.37 -10.73 20.28
N GLN A 23 -6.44 -12.04 20.57
CA GLN A 23 -5.25 -12.87 20.80
C GLN A 23 -4.54 -13.24 19.49
N VAL A 24 -3.21 -13.34 19.54
CA VAL A 24 -2.34 -13.65 18.39
C VAL A 24 -1.45 -14.86 18.68
N SER A 25 -1.08 -15.61 17.65
CA SER A 25 -0.08 -16.69 17.76
C SER A 25 1.33 -16.12 17.84
N GLU A 26 2.31 -16.89 18.33
CA GLU A 26 3.73 -16.46 18.43
C GLU A 26 4.38 -16.12 17.08
N THR A 27 3.86 -16.73 16.02
CA THR A 27 4.29 -16.55 14.62
C THR A 27 3.60 -15.39 13.91
N TYR A 28 2.50 -14.89 14.49
CA TYR A 28 1.80 -13.72 13.97
C TYR A 28 2.66 -12.48 14.17
N LEU A 29 2.81 -11.71 13.09
CA LEU A 29 3.37 -10.38 13.16
C LEU A 29 2.52 -9.49 12.29
N GLN A 30 1.92 -8.49 12.91
CA GLN A 30 1.25 -7.43 12.18
C GLN A 30 2.28 -6.73 11.31
N ILE A 31 2.03 -6.76 10.00
CA ILE A 31 2.84 -6.04 9.03
C ILE A 31 2.19 -4.67 8.94
N LYS A 32 2.82 -3.69 9.59
CA LYS A 32 2.27 -2.33 9.63
C LYS A 32 2.40 -1.72 8.26
N THR A 33 1.33 -1.07 7.83
CA THR A 33 1.34 -0.35 6.56
C THR A 33 2.32 0.82 6.59
N SER A 34 2.58 1.43 7.75
CA SER A 34 3.63 2.44 7.92
C SER A 34 5.02 1.94 7.54
N ASP A 35 5.35 0.71 7.92
CA ASP A 35 6.68 0.12 7.68
C ASP A 35 6.85 -0.14 6.18
N VAL A 36 5.81 -0.69 5.54
CA VAL A 36 5.82 -0.90 4.07
C VAL A 36 5.85 0.43 3.32
N LEU A 37 5.09 1.42 3.78
CA LEU A 37 5.08 2.76 3.19
C LEU A 37 6.48 3.39 3.26
N SER A 38 7.18 3.26 4.39
CA SER A 38 8.54 3.82 4.54
C SER A 38 9.50 3.31 3.46
N LEU A 39 9.42 2.02 3.10
CA LEU A 39 10.24 1.44 2.03
C LEU A 39 10.04 2.13 0.67
N PHE A 40 8.84 2.64 0.39
CA PHE A 40 8.55 3.39 -0.84
C PHE A 40 8.94 4.87 -0.72
N LEU A 41 8.75 5.48 0.45
CA LEU A 41 9.14 6.87 0.68
C LEU A 41 10.66 7.06 0.60
N ASP A 42 11.42 6.12 1.16
CA ASP A 42 12.90 6.15 1.19
C ASP A 42 13.54 6.17 -0.22
N ILE A 43 12.80 5.70 -1.22
CA ILE A 43 13.21 5.60 -2.62
C ILE A 43 12.47 6.61 -3.52
N GLY A 44 11.83 7.63 -2.93
CA GLY A 44 11.30 8.79 -3.66
C GLY A 44 9.85 8.69 -4.12
N TRP A 45 9.07 7.70 -3.67
CA TRP A 45 7.62 7.72 -3.91
C TRP A 45 6.91 8.71 -2.98
N GLU A 46 5.81 9.26 -3.46
CA GLU A 46 4.97 10.20 -2.74
C GLU A 46 3.54 9.65 -2.61
N VAL A 47 2.94 9.78 -1.43
CA VAL A 47 1.52 9.43 -1.24
C VAL A 47 0.63 10.47 -1.92
N GLN A 48 -0.20 10.06 -2.88
CA GLN A 48 -1.17 10.94 -3.53
C GLN A 48 -2.58 10.79 -2.97
N THR A 49 -2.94 9.57 -2.55
CA THR A 49 -4.24 9.31 -1.93
C THR A 49 -4.04 8.42 -0.71
N ALA A 50 -4.75 8.75 0.36
CA ALA A 50 -4.81 7.99 1.59
C ALA A 50 -6.26 7.93 2.05
N THR A 51 -6.83 6.72 2.16
CA THR A 51 -8.20 6.51 2.61
C THR A 51 -8.26 5.38 3.63
N GLU A 52 -9.11 5.56 4.65
CA GLU A 52 -9.52 4.47 5.55
C GLU A 52 -11.04 4.41 5.63
N ILE A 53 -11.58 3.20 5.79
CA ILE A 53 -13.02 2.97 5.81
C ILE A 53 -13.50 2.94 7.26
N ASN A 54 -14.48 3.79 7.57
CA ASN A 54 -15.14 3.78 8.87
C ASN A 54 -15.75 2.40 9.16
N VAL A 55 -15.51 1.93 10.38
CA VAL A 55 -16.07 0.67 10.88
C VAL A 55 -17.36 0.93 11.64
N ARG A 56 -18.38 0.08 11.40
CA ARG A 56 -19.66 0.15 12.14
C ARG A 56 -19.52 -0.40 13.57
N ASN A 57 -18.71 -1.44 13.74
CA ASN A 57 -18.42 -2.02 15.04
C ASN A 57 -17.37 -1.17 15.77
N LYS A 58 -17.74 -0.62 16.94
CA LYS A 58 -16.87 0.22 17.76
C LYS A 58 -15.62 -0.51 18.24
N ASP A 59 -15.70 -1.83 18.47
CA ASP A 59 -14.57 -2.65 18.92
C ASP A 59 -13.49 -2.78 17.84
N ARG A 60 -13.83 -2.51 16.58
CA ARG A 60 -12.89 -2.52 15.45
C ARG A 60 -12.32 -1.14 15.12
N LYS A 61 -12.67 -0.11 15.89
CA LYS A 61 -12.15 1.25 15.68
C LYS A 61 -10.65 1.26 15.97
N GLY A 62 -9.85 1.77 15.03
CA GLY A 62 -8.37 1.70 15.06
C GLY A 62 -7.78 0.59 14.17
N PHE A 63 -8.62 -0.28 13.61
CA PHE A 63 -8.22 -1.39 12.73
C PHE A 63 -8.84 -1.30 11.33
N GLN A 64 -9.11 -0.08 10.88
CA GLN A 64 -9.81 0.20 9.63
C GLN A 64 -9.09 -0.42 8.43
N LYS A 65 -9.87 -0.85 7.44
CA LYS A 65 -9.36 -1.13 6.09
C LYS A 65 -8.87 0.19 5.50
N HIS A 66 -7.67 0.20 4.98
CA HIS A 66 -7.08 1.41 4.40
C HIS A 66 -6.38 1.11 3.09
N MET A 67 -6.26 2.15 2.29
CA MET A 67 -5.67 2.14 0.97
C MET A 67 -4.82 3.39 0.77
N LEU A 68 -3.59 3.18 0.32
CA LEU A 68 -2.67 4.22 -0.10
C LEU A 68 -2.40 4.08 -1.59
N ILE A 69 -2.33 5.20 -2.29
CA ILE A 69 -1.90 5.27 -3.68
C ILE A 69 -0.66 6.16 -3.72
N LEU A 70 0.42 5.61 -4.26
CA LEU A 70 1.71 6.24 -4.38
C LEU A 70 2.00 6.57 -5.84
N GLU A 71 2.71 7.67 -6.07
CA GLU A 71 3.29 8.04 -7.37
C GLU A 71 4.76 8.37 -7.19
N HIS A 72 5.57 8.08 -8.20
CA HIS A 72 6.96 8.53 -8.26
C HIS A 72 7.11 9.62 -9.32
N PRO A 73 7.72 10.78 -9.02
CA PRO A 73 7.80 11.92 -9.95
C PRO A 73 8.42 11.60 -11.32
N SER A 74 9.35 10.64 -11.37
CA SER A 74 10.01 10.23 -12.61
C SER A 74 9.34 9.07 -13.34
N MET A 75 8.31 8.43 -12.78
CA MET A 75 7.70 7.23 -13.37
C MET A 75 6.48 7.61 -14.22
N ILE A 76 6.76 8.32 -15.31
CA ILE A 76 5.76 8.83 -16.25
C ILE A 76 5.99 8.20 -17.62
N PHE A 77 4.95 7.57 -18.14
CA PHE A 77 4.94 6.87 -19.42
C PHE A 77 4.15 7.69 -20.44
N GLN A 78 4.61 7.73 -21.69
CA GLN A 78 4.07 8.66 -22.71
C GLN A 78 2.58 8.42 -22.99
N GLU A 79 2.18 7.17 -23.17
CA GLU A 79 0.79 6.83 -23.49
C GLU A 79 -0.04 6.58 -22.23
N GLU A 80 0.57 5.98 -21.21
CA GLU A 80 -0.16 5.50 -20.05
C GLU A 80 -0.21 6.50 -18.88
N GLY A 81 0.64 7.53 -18.89
CA GLY A 81 0.75 8.51 -17.82
C GLY A 81 1.53 8.00 -16.62
N LYS A 82 1.14 8.44 -15.42
CA LYS A 82 1.86 8.10 -14.18
C LYS A 82 1.61 6.67 -13.76
N LEU A 83 2.68 5.98 -13.38
CA LEU A 83 2.55 4.70 -12.71
C LEU A 83 2.15 4.89 -11.24
N ASN A 84 1.19 4.07 -10.79
CA ASN A 84 0.69 4.08 -9.44
C ASN A 84 0.99 2.76 -8.74
N VAL A 85 1.48 2.84 -7.51
CA VAL A 85 1.55 1.70 -6.57
C VAL A 85 0.41 1.85 -5.56
N VAL A 86 -0.29 0.77 -5.30
CA VAL A 86 -1.38 0.70 -4.32
C VAL A 86 -0.99 -0.25 -3.20
N ILE A 87 -1.10 0.25 -1.97
CA ILE A 87 -0.94 -0.55 -0.75
C ILE A 87 -2.31 -0.65 -0.10
N ARG A 88 -2.81 -1.87 0.10
CA ARG A 88 -4.07 -2.16 0.76
C ARG A 88 -3.85 -3.10 1.93
N ASN A 89 -4.39 -2.76 3.09
CA ASN A 89 -4.24 -3.59 4.28
C ASN A 89 -5.40 -3.37 5.26
N SER A 90 -5.51 -4.23 6.26
CA SER A 90 -6.37 -4.03 7.42
C SER A 90 -5.74 -4.64 8.66
N HIS A 91 -5.77 -3.90 9.76
CA HIS A 91 -5.16 -4.36 11.01
C HIS A 91 -6.13 -5.21 11.88
N ASP A 92 -7.30 -5.57 11.33
CA ASP A 92 -8.33 -6.38 12.01
C ASP A 92 -8.26 -7.88 11.70
N ARG A 93 -7.19 -8.34 11.03
CA ARG A 93 -6.96 -9.71 10.57
C ARG A 93 -7.95 -10.22 9.50
N SER A 94 -8.86 -9.38 9.00
CA SER A 94 -9.82 -9.81 7.98
C SER A 94 -9.23 -9.86 6.57
N ASN A 95 -8.13 -9.14 6.34
CA ASN A 95 -7.41 -9.12 5.08
C ASN A 95 -5.91 -9.34 5.30
N SER A 96 -5.22 -9.77 4.25
CA SER A 96 -3.77 -9.69 4.12
C SER A 96 -3.34 -8.30 3.64
N LEU A 97 -2.06 -7.98 3.85
CA LEU A 97 -1.41 -6.89 3.13
C LEU A 97 -1.39 -7.24 1.64
N GLU A 98 -1.66 -6.25 0.79
CA GLU A 98 -1.61 -6.40 -0.65
C GLU A 98 -0.91 -5.18 -1.26
N ILE A 99 0.01 -5.46 -2.18
CA ILE A 99 0.75 -4.44 -2.94
C ILE A 99 0.55 -4.77 -4.42
N PHE A 100 0.09 -3.79 -5.18
CA PHE A 100 -0.08 -3.93 -6.63
C PHE A 100 0.17 -2.61 -7.35
N TYR A 101 0.50 -2.68 -8.63
CA TYR A 101 0.82 -1.49 -9.40
C TYR A 101 0.22 -1.52 -10.81
N GLY A 102 0.00 -0.33 -11.35
CA GLY A 102 -0.68 -0.13 -12.63
C GLY A 102 -0.90 1.35 -12.92
N PHE A 103 -1.69 1.63 -13.94
CA PHE A 103 -2.02 3.00 -14.32
C PHE A 103 -3.44 3.34 -13.86
N LEU A 104 -3.59 4.39 -13.06
CA LEU A 104 -4.92 4.88 -12.72
C LEU A 104 -5.55 5.54 -13.94
N ARG A 105 -6.81 5.21 -14.16
CA ARG A 105 -7.71 5.84 -15.13
C ARG A 105 -8.89 6.40 -14.37
N PHE A 106 -9.21 7.65 -14.63
CA PHE A 106 -10.40 8.28 -14.07
C PHE A 106 -11.61 7.75 -14.84
N ALA A 107 -12.36 6.84 -14.22
CA ALA A 107 -13.67 6.41 -14.67
C ALA A 107 -14.63 6.60 -13.47
N CYS A 108 -15.33 7.73 -13.44
CA CYS A 108 -16.19 8.17 -12.31
C CYS A 108 -15.41 8.46 -11.01
N SER A 109 -16.10 8.74 -9.91
CA SER A 109 -15.52 8.91 -8.56
C SER A 109 -14.83 7.65 -8.01
N ASN A 110 -14.94 6.52 -8.71
CA ASN A 110 -14.33 5.23 -8.37
C ASN A 110 -13.11 5.02 -9.27
N GLN A 111 -11.95 5.47 -8.81
CA GLN A 111 -10.69 5.34 -9.54
C GLN A 111 -10.49 3.89 -10.06
N LEU A 112 -10.23 3.72 -11.36
CA LEU A 112 -9.99 2.42 -11.98
C LEU A 112 -8.49 2.21 -12.16
N LEU A 113 -7.91 1.17 -11.55
CA LEU A 113 -6.52 0.81 -11.80
C LEU A 113 -6.42 -0.24 -12.91
N VAL A 114 -5.81 0.15 -14.03
CA VAL A 114 -5.50 -0.76 -15.13
C VAL A 114 -4.18 -1.46 -14.85
N ARG A 115 -4.25 -2.79 -14.74
CA ARG A 115 -3.17 -3.68 -14.29
C ARG A 115 -2.51 -4.46 -15.44
N ASN A 116 -2.50 -3.93 -16.65
CA ASN A 116 -1.95 -4.64 -17.80
C ASN A 116 -0.43 -4.40 -17.96
N LEU A 117 0.35 -4.80 -16.96
CA LEU A 117 1.82 -4.66 -16.92
C LEU A 117 2.57 -6.00 -16.98
N GLY A 118 1.87 -7.07 -17.37
CA GLY A 118 2.37 -8.45 -17.38
C GLY A 118 2.03 -9.23 -16.11
N ASN A 119 2.51 -10.47 -16.04
CA ASN A 119 2.41 -11.30 -14.84
C ASN A 119 3.27 -10.67 -13.73
N ASN A 120 2.85 -10.77 -12.46
CA ASN A 120 3.55 -10.27 -11.25
C ASN A 120 3.30 -8.82 -10.82
N ASN A 121 2.26 -8.14 -11.30
CA ASN A 121 1.96 -6.78 -10.83
C ASN A 121 1.14 -6.65 -9.54
N GLN A 122 0.93 -7.77 -8.85
CA GLN A 122 0.19 -7.85 -7.59
C GLN A 122 0.75 -8.98 -6.74
N LYS A 123 0.90 -8.71 -5.43
CA LYS A 123 1.26 -9.73 -4.44
C LYS A 123 0.56 -9.47 -3.13
N SER A 124 0.22 -10.55 -2.43
CA SER A 124 -0.42 -10.49 -1.11
C SER A 124 0.40 -11.24 -0.07
N PHE A 125 0.51 -10.64 1.11
CA PHE A 125 1.35 -11.10 2.20
C PHE A 125 0.49 -11.34 3.44
N ARG A 126 0.55 -12.56 3.98
CA ARG A 126 -0.06 -12.87 5.29
C ARG A 126 0.76 -12.22 6.41
N HIS A 127 0.13 -11.94 7.54
CA HIS A 127 0.75 -11.32 8.72
C HIS A 127 1.63 -12.30 9.51
N TYR A 128 2.76 -12.70 8.90
CA TYR A 128 3.76 -13.60 9.49
C TYR A 128 5.15 -12.95 9.45
N LYS A 129 5.95 -13.19 10.50
CA LYS A 129 7.32 -12.64 10.63
C LYS A 129 8.19 -12.88 9.38
N ALA A 130 8.10 -14.09 8.83
CA ALA A 130 8.88 -14.52 7.66
C ALA A 130 8.57 -13.73 6.37
N ASN A 131 7.49 -12.94 6.33
CA ASN A 131 7.13 -12.18 5.14
C ASN A 131 7.77 -10.79 5.08
N LEU A 132 8.44 -10.32 6.14
CA LEU A 132 9.07 -8.99 6.12
C LEU A 132 10.16 -8.87 5.05
N ASP A 133 11.06 -9.85 4.97
CA ASP A 133 12.14 -9.85 3.97
C ASP A 133 11.56 -10.01 2.57
N THR A 134 10.58 -10.90 2.39
CA THR A 134 9.86 -11.08 1.12
C THR A 134 9.16 -9.80 0.65
N ILE A 135 8.71 -8.93 1.55
CA ILE A 135 8.13 -7.63 1.18
C ILE A 135 9.21 -6.68 0.69
N LYS A 136 10.35 -6.59 1.39
CA LYS A 136 11.47 -5.74 0.97
C LYS A 136 11.99 -6.16 -0.40
N ASP A 137 12.19 -7.46 -0.60
CA ASP A 137 12.61 -8.03 -1.88
C ASP A 137 11.61 -7.69 -2.99
N TRP A 138 10.31 -7.80 -2.69
CA TRP A 138 9.26 -7.46 -3.65
C TRP A 138 9.22 -5.97 -4.00
N VAL A 139 9.41 -5.07 -3.02
CA VAL A 139 9.50 -3.62 -3.29
C VAL A 139 10.70 -3.35 -4.21
N ALA A 140 11.85 -3.99 -3.96
CA ALA A 140 13.01 -3.86 -4.83
C ALA A 140 12.75 -4.42 -6.25
N GLU A 141 12.08 -5.56 -6.36
CA GLU A 141 11.68 -6.15 -7.65
C GLU A 141 10.74 -5.24 -8.44
N ILE A 142 9.73 -4.64 -7.77
CA ILE A 142 8.82 -3.66 -8.38
C ILE A 142 9.64 -2.55 -9.03
N LEU A 143 10.61 -1.96 -8.31
CA LEU A 143 11.45 -0.89 -8.86
C LEU A 143 12.26 -1.34 -10.06
N PHE A 144 12.89 -2.50 -9.96
CA PHE A 144 13.67 -3.07 -11.05
C PHE A 144 12.82 -3.25 -12.31
N TRP A 145 11.63 -3.82 -12.17
CA TRP A 145 10.71 -4.01 -13.29
C TRP A 145 10.22 -2.68 -13.88
N ILE A 146 9.90 -1.70 -13.03
CA ILE A 146 9.43 -0.39 -13.48
C ILE A 146 10.52 0.34 -14.27
N GLN A 147 11.77 0.32 -13.79
CA GLN A 147 12.91 0.92 -14.51
C GLN A 147 13.16 0.28 -15.88
N ARG A 148 12.76 -0.98 -16.04
CA ARG A 148 12.86 -1.69 -17.32
C ARG A 148 11.75 -1.29 -18.30
N LEU A 149 10.57 -0.93 -17.79
CA LEU A 149 9.47 -0.44 -18.60
C LEU A 149 9.70 0.99 -19.09
N SER A 150 10.47 1.80 -18.36
CA SER A 150 10.77 3.20 -18.73
C SER A 150 11.90 3.35 -19.76
N ARG A 151 12.38 2.26 -20.36
CA ARG A 151 13.40 2.22 -21.42
C ARG A 151 12.79 1.69 -22.71
#